data_AF-A2FS54-F1
#
_entry.id   AF-A2FS54-F1
#
_cell.length_a   1.000
_cell.length_b   1.000
_cell.length_c   1.000
_cell.angle_alpha   90.00
_cell.angle_beta   90.00
_cell.angle_gamma   90.00
#
_symmetry.space_group_name_H-M   'P 1'
#
loop_
_entity.id
_entity.type
_entity.pdbx_description
1 polymer ?
#
loop_
_entity_poly.entity_id
_entity_poly.type
_entity_poly.pdbx_seq_one_letter_code
_entity_poly.pdbx_strand_id
1 'polypeptide(L)'
;MLHLFCLLSIISFNDDKSEVNITTDGIYEFSPLIPSNIKKATFFGNITEFAKNSFNLYPYVEVIVMNLTSKSLIIGKKAFKHLKSLHTIKIPDNTIIIDDEAFSGCMALTQFDFPSSCRNVSSKCFWECSKLKFLNLTNVDNIAEGAFKECSSLSEIIFKKPLEIIQKETFASCSSLKKVTISNSITYIGDAAFFYCYNLDPFNLPDSLEYIGANAFCRINGFTEITVPPKIQSISAGCFYGMKNLKKINLNHVKVIESQALANCSNLDDINYGDSLTKIYLSGFEYSGLKGELNLPSTLSYFGEKCFKGISITSLIFNSDNVKLEDNAFEDCSSLESVTFKNDNVNIDSGVFASCSSLKQIKIPNNVKIIGKNLFYSCNELVNVQLPEHLEAINQQAFYKCEKLKSIRFPASLNKIGLKAFYSCSSLTEVYLPESLQMVGLECFASCGNLKFVHVISNVEFDVNVFSNCANFKEIIFNSSSINNITIPISDPKCVINIVNAGEEISFTGHSFQAINITCKIRKINSKKHVAFETFTYNGIYEIEGDLSDNIRIKCVNLNPEYKGKLFGIELSRYTKCGVNPKCGGKSPTVGILVALAILIIIGVIAAFFILRWRKNRMKGFSEIPSNI
;
A
#
# COMPACT_ATOMS: atom_id res chain seq x y z
N MET A 1 -51.57 28.05 0.30
CA MET A 1 -52.11 28.98 -0.72
C MET A 1 -51.44 28.83 -2.10
N LEU A 2 -50.34 28.08 -2.27
CA LEU A 2 -49.71 27.89 -3.59
C LEU A 2 -50.42 26.88 -4.54
N HIS A 3 -51.35 26.04 -4.07
CA HIS A 3 -52.00 25.03 -4.93
C HIS A 3 -53.14 25.56 -5.83
N LEU A 4 -53.48 26.85 -5.79
CA LEU A 4 -54.64 27.37 -6.55
C LEU A 4 -54.38 27.68 -8.03
N PHE A 5 -53.13 27.68 -8.51
CA PHE A 5 -52.85 27.97 -9.93
C PHE A 5 -53.02 26.78 -10.89
N CYS A 6 -53.15 25.55 -10.38
CA CYS A 6 -53.54 24.38 -11.19
C CYS A 6 -54.99 24.42 -11.72
N LEU A 7 -55.79 25.46 -11.42
CA LEU A 7 -57.24 25.51 -11.69
C LEU A 7 -57.64 26.10 -13.05
N LEU A 8 -56.68 26.55 -13.89
CA LEU A 8 -56.97 27.08 -15.23
C LEU A 8 -56.52 26.17 -16.38
N SER A 9 -55.84 25.06 -16.09
CA SER A 9 -55.38 24.13 -17.12
C SER A 9 -56.52 23.21 -17.57
N ILE A 10 -56.93 23.30 -18.85
CA ILE A 10 -57.86 22.35 -19.45
C ILE A 10 -57.06 21.11 -19.85
N ILE A 11 -57.38 19.97 -19.22
CA ILE A 11 -56.71 18.69 -19.45
C ILE A 11 -57.73 17.72 -20.08
N SER A 12 -57.39 17.12 -21.22
CA SER A 12 -58.16 16.05 -21.84
C SER A 12 -57.26 14.86 -22.21
N PHE A 13 -57.84 13.67 -22.24
CA PHE A 13 -57.16 12.41 -22.54
C PHE A 13 -57.79 11.75 -23.77
N ASN A 14 -57.04 10.88 -24.44
CA ASN A 14 -57.61 9.89 -25.34
C ASN A 14 -58.23 8.71 -24.56
N ASP A 15 -58.90 7.80 -25.26
CA ASP A 15 -59.71 6.74 -24.65
C ASP A 15 -58.94 5.80 -23.70
N ASP A 16 -57.68 5.47 -24.01
CA ASP A 16 -56.81 4.61 -23.19
C ASP A 16 -55.95 5.39 -22.17
N LYS A 17 -56.06 6.72 -22.14
CA LYS A 17 -55.27 7.67 -21.34
C LYS A 17 -53.75 7.59 -21.56
N SER A 18 -53.28 7.07 -22.69
CA SER A 18 -51.86 7.12 -23.06
C SER A 18 -51.44 8.48 -23.63
N GLU A 19 -52.37 9.28 -24.14
CA GLU A 19 -52.13 10.65 -24.60
C GLU A 19 -52.88 11.67 -23.73
N VAL A 20 -52.21 12.81 -23.46
CA VAL A 20 -52.81 13.97 -22.77
C VAL A 20 -52.65 15.24 -23.60
N ASN A 21 -53.72 16.03 -23.69
CA ASN A 21 -53.72 17.40 -24.19
C ASN A 21 -53.88 18.36 -23.01
N ILE A 22 -53.05 19.39 -22.96
CA ILE A 22 -52.96 20.34 -21.86
C ILE A 22 -53.01 21.75 -22.44
N THR A 23 -54.08 22.50 -22.17
CA THR A 23 -54.21 23.91 -22.53
C THR A 23 -54.07 24.75 -21.27
N THR A 24 -53.07 25.62 -21.20
CA THR A 24 -52.87 26.53 -20.06
C THR A 24 -52.12 27.79 -20.49
N ASP A 25 -52.25 28.86 -19.70
CA ASP A 25 -51.50 30.11 -19.89
C ASP A 25 -50.54 30.35 -18.73
N GLY A 26 -49.42 31.04 -19.00
CA GLY A 26 -48.41 31.38 -17.98
C GLY A 26 -47.45 30.23 -17.68
N ILE A 27 -47.26 29.93 -16.38
CA ILE A 27 -46.31 28.92 -15.91
C ILE A 27 -47.00 27.55 -15.81
N TYR A 28 -46.45 26.54 -16.48
CA TYR A 28 -46.87 25.15 -16.31
C TYR A 28 -46.09 24.49 -15.17
N GLU A 29 -46.81 24.04 -14.15
CA GLU A 29 -46.29 23.25 -13.03
C GLU A 29 -46.74 21.78 -13.11
N PHE A 30 -46.16 20.90 -12.28
CA PHE A 30 -46.59 19.51 -12.17
C PHE A 30 -48.09 19.38 -11.84
N SER A 31 -48.84 18.64 -12.66
CA SER A 31 -50.27 18.41 -12.45
C SER A 31 -50.54 16.99 -11.94
N PRO A 32 -51.03 16.81 -10.69
CA PRO A 32 -51.34 15.49 -10.14
C PRO A 32 -52.56 14.81 -10.81
N LEU A 33 -53.27 15.52 -11.72
CA LEU A 33 -54.38 14.99 -12.49
C LEU A 33 -53.93 14.14 -13.69
N ILE A 34 -52.65 14.24 -14.08
CA ILE A 34 -52.08 13.50 -15.20
C ILE A 34 -51.53 12.16 -14.68
N PRO A 35 -51.96 11.00 -15.22
CA PRO A 35 -51.41 9.70 -14.87
C PRO A 35 -49.91 9.59 -15.20
N SER A 36 -49.12 8.91 -14.36
CA SER A 36 -47.68 8.76 -14.59
C SER A 36 -47.32 7.90 -15.82
N ASN A 37 -48.26 7.11 -16.33
CA ASN A 37 -48.11 6.18 -17.46
C ASN A 37 -48.43 6.78 -18.84
N ILE A 38 -48.61 8.10 -18.95
CA ILE A 38 -48.77 8.76 -20.26
C ILE A 38 -47.53 8.53 -21.14
N LYS A 39 -47.78 8.35 -22.44
CA LYS A 39 -46.77 8.22 -23.50
C LYS A 39 -46.59 9.52 -24.28
N LYS A 40 -47.63 10.34 -24.41
CA LYS A 40 -47.59 11.59 -25.20
C LYS A 40 -48.27 12.74 -24.47
N ALA A 41 -47.60 13.89 -24.47
CA ALA A 41 -48.14 15.15 -23.95
C ALA A 41 -48.14 16.23 -25.03
N THR A 42 -49.29 16.84 -25.27
CA THR A 42 -49.47 17.95 -26.23
C THR A 42 -49.87 19.22 -25.49
N PHE A 43 -49.12 20.29 -25.66
CA PHE A 43 -49.36 21.58 -25.01
C PHE A 43 -49.97 22.60 -25.96
N PHE A 44 -50.92 23.38 -25.44
CA PHE A 44 -51.57 24.49 -26.12
C PHE A 44 -51.66 25.71 -25.19
N GLY A 45 -51.85 26.90 -25.78
CA GLY A 45 -52.02 28.15 -25.05
C GLY A 45 -50.73 28.98 -24.92
N ASN A 46 -50.80 30.01 -24.09
CA ASN A 46 -49.73 30.99 -23.90
C ASN A 46 -48.80 30.57 -22.73
N ILE A 47 -48.22 29.37 -22.81
CA ILE A 47 -47.26 28.89 -21.81
C ILE A 47 -45.94 29.66 -21.98
N THR A 48 -45.55 30.40 -20.95
CA THR A 48 -44.31 31.19 -20.90
C THR A 48 -43.16 30.45 -20.21
N GLU A 49 -43.46 29.47 -19.35
CA GLU A 49 -42.46 28.68 -18.63
C GLU A 49 -42.94 27.25 -18.37
N PHE A 50 -42.07 26.26 -18.57
CA PHE A 50 -42.17 24.96 -17.92
C PHE A 50 -41.37 25.00 -16.60
N ALA A 51 -42.07 24.98 -15.47
CA ALA A 51 -41.47 25.21 -14.16
C ALA A 51 -40.43 24.13 -13.78
N LYS A 52 -39.63 24.45 -12.77
CA LYS A 52 -38.68 23.50 -12.17
C LYS A 52 -39.36 22.16 -11.84
N ASN A 53 -38.76 21.05 -12.27
CA ASN A 53 -39.28 19.68 -12.12
C ASN A 53 -40.65 19.38 -12.77
N SER A 54 -41.21 20.24 -13.62
CA SER A 54 -42.62 20.13 -14.09
C SER A 54 -43.03 18.77 -14.67
N PHE A 55 -42.09 18.02 -15.25
CA PHE A 55 -42.31 16.74 -15.92
C PHE A 55 -41.53 15.55 -15.36
N ASN A 56 -40.75 15.71 -14.29
CA ASN A 56 -39.80 14.67 -13.85
C ASN A 56 -40.47 13.39 -13.25
N LEU A 57 -41.79 13.39 -13.05
CA LEU A 57 -42.58 12.25 -12.55
C LEU A 57 -43.29 11.44 -13.65
N TYR A 58 -43.06 11.73 -14.93
CA TYR A 58 -43.71 11.01 -16.06
C TYR A 58 -42.70 10.21 -16.92
N PRO A 59 -41.95 9.24 -16.35
CA PRO A 59 -40.79 8.62 -17.00
C PRO A 59 -41.11 7.85 -18.30
N TYR A 60 -42.39 7.53 -18.53
CA TYR A 60 -42.90 6.80 -19.70
C TYR A 60 -43.24 7.70 -20.90
N VAL A 61 -43.13 9.03 -20.77
CA VAL A 61 -43.38 9.95 -21.90
C VAL A 61 -42.36 9.72 -23.01
N GLU A 62 -42.86 9.33 -24.18
CA GLU A 62 -42.15 9.05 -25.43
C GLU A 62 -42.08 10.31 -26.33
N VAL A 63 -43.16 11.12 -26.32
CA VAL A 63 -43.32 12.28 -27.20
C VAL A 63 -43.87 13.51 -26.47
N ILE A 64 -43.25 14.68 -26.69
CA ILE A 64 -43.76 15.99 -26.25
C ILE A 64 -43.95 16.91 -27.45
N VAL A 65 -45.15 17.49 -27.59
CA VAL A 65 -45.53 18.43 -28.66
C VAL A 65 -45.92 19.77 -28.05
N MET A 66 -45.34 20.87 -28.56
CA MET A 66 -45.55 22.22 -28.03
C MET A 66 -46.20 23.14 -29.09
N ASN A 67 -47.53 23.27 -29.04
CA ASN A 67 -48.32 24.14 -29.92
C ASN A 67 -48.64 25.47 -29.21
N LEU A 68 -47.59 26.20 -28.82
CA LEU A 68 -47.69 27.38 -27.97
C LEU A 68 -47.89 28.67 -28.77
N THR A 69 -48.63 29.61 -28.19
CA THR A 69 -48.85 30.96 -28.75
C THR A 69 -47.98 32.04 -28.07
N SER A 70 -47.15 31.65 -27.10
CA SER A 70 -46.30 32.57 -26.36
C SER A 70 -45.23 33.23 -27.23
N LYS A 71 -44.76 34.41 -26.82
CA LYS A 71 -43.68 35.14 -27.52
C LYS A 71 -42.28 34.74 -27.05
N SER A 72 -42.18 34.06 -25.92
CA SER A 72 -40.95 33.58 -25.29
C SER A 72 -41.27 32.37 -24.43
N LEU A 73 -40.40 31.35 -24.45
CA LEU A 73 -40.51 30.18 -23.58
C LEU A 73 -39.25 30.04 -22.70
N ILE A 74 -39.46 29.67 -21.44
CA ILE A 74 -38.42 29.23 -20.50
C ILE A 74 -38.63 27.74 -20.21
N ILE A 75 -37.56 26.95 -20.28
CA ILE A 75 -37.54 25.57 -19.79
C ILE A 75 -36.72 25.57 -18.50
N GLY A 76 -37.42 25.50 -17.36
CA GLY A 76 -36.83 25.63 -16.04
C GLY A 76 -36.02 24.41 -15.59
N LYS A 77 -35.26 24.59 -14.50
CA LYS A 77 -34.36 23.59 -13.93
C LYS A 77 -35.00 22.21 -13.80
N LYS A 78 -34.41 21.17 -14.39
CA LYS A 78 -34.90 19.78 -14.36
C LYS A 78 -36.33 19.58 -14.91
N ALA A 79 -36.88 20.51 -15.69
CA ALA A 79 -38.27 20.44 -16.18
C ALA A 79 -38.61 19.07 -16.79
N PHE A 80 -37.77 18.57 -17.70
CA PHE A 80 -37.94 17.30 -18.41
C PHE A 80 -36.93 16.22 -17.96
N LYS A 81 -36.45 16.30 -16.71
CA LYS A 81 -35.43 15.38 -16.18
C LYS A 81 -35.95 13.94 -16.04
N HIS A 82 -35.12 12.96 -16.39
CA HIS A 82 -35.36 11.51 -16.33
C HIS A 82 -36.58 11.02 -17.12
N LEU A 83 -36.96 11.71 -18.20
CA LEU A 83 -37.88 11.18 -19.20
C LEU A 83 -37.18 10.11 -20.07
N LYS A 84 -36.95 8.93 -19.48
CA LYS A 84 -36.13 7.86 -20.05
C LYS A 84 -36.66 7.34 -21.40
N SER A 85 -37.97 7.43 -21.64
CA SER A 85 -38.62 7.03 -22.88
C SER A 85 -38.65 8.13 -23.96
N LEU A 86 -38.34 9.39 -23.62
CA LEU A 86 -38.52 10.54 -24.53
C LEU A 86 -37.57 10.45 -25.72
N HIS A 87 -38.12 10.22 -26.91
CA HIS A 87 -37.36 10.20 -28.17
C HIS A 87 -37.69 11.37 -29.08
N THR A 88 -38.84 12.03 -28.91
CA THR A 88 -39.27 13.15 -29.75
C THR A 88 -39.75 14.31 -28.90
N ILE A 89 -39.05 15.43 -28.99
CA ILE A 89 -39.49 16.72 -28.50
C ILE A 89 -39.07 17.80 -29.50
N LYS A 90 -39.99 18.71 -29.83
CA LYS A 90 -39.69 19.88 -30.66
C LYS A 90 -39.78 21.12 -29.80
N ILE A 91 -38.65 21.76 -29.54
CA ILE A 91 -38.58 23.00 -28.77
C ILE A 91 -38.92 24.19 -29.69
N PRO A 92 -39.85 25.06 -29.30
CA PRO A 92 -40.16 26.29 -30.04
C PRO A 92 -38.95 27.23 -30.20
N ASP A 93 -38.80 27.84 -31.37
CA ASP A 93 -37.66 28.73 -31.72
C ASP A 93 -37.55 29.99 -30.84
N ASN A 94 -38.65 30.38 -30.19
CA ASN A 94 -38.74 31.48 -29.23
C ASN A 94 -38.28 31.09 -27.80
N THR A 95 -37.72 29.90 -27.60
CA THR A 95 -37.25 29.45 -26.29
C THR A 95 -35.93 30.12 -25.92
N ILE A 96 -36.01 31.06 -24.98
CA ILE A 96 -34.90 31.94 -24.58
C ILE A 96 -33.95 31.30 -23.56
N ILE A 97 -34.44 30.37 -22.74
CA ILE A 97 -33.69 29.73 -21.65
C ILE A 97 -33.99 28.24 -21.63
N ILE A 98 -32.94 27.43 -21.56
CA ILE A 98 -32.99 26.02 -21.19
C ILE A 98 -32.05 25.86 -20.00
N ASP A 99 -32.62 25.73 -18.81
CA ASP A 99 -31.93 25.83 -17.52
C ASP A 99 -31.26 24.49 -17.11
N ASP A 100 -30.55 24.49 -15.98
CA ASP A 100 -29.76 23.36 -15.49
C ASP A 100 -30.53 22.04 -15.47
N GLU A 101 -29.85 20.96 -15.88
CA GLU A 101 -30.36 19.58 -15.86
C GLU A 101 -31.71 19.38 -16.60
N ALA A 102 -32.17 20.33 -17.43
CA ALA A 102 -33.52 20.35 -18.02
C ALA A 102 -33.90 19.04 -18.74
N PHE A 103 -32.95 18.43 -19.46
CA PHE A 103 -33.12 17.17 -20.20
C PHE A 103 -32.24 16.04 -19.67
N SER A 104 -31.65 16.18 -18.47
CA SER A 104 -30.76 15.17 -17.90
C SER A 104 -31.48 13.82 -17.76
N GLY A 105 -30.84 12.72 -18.17
CA GLY A 105 -31.42 11.38 -18.11
C GLY A 105 -32.50 11.08 -19.17
N CYS A 106 -32.63 11.90 -20.23
CA CYS A 106 -33.46 11.57 -21.40
C CYS A 106 -32.75 10.53 -22.30
N MET A 107 -32.61 9.30 -21.79
CA MET A 107 -31.80 8.23 -22.39
C MET A 107 -32.30 7.75 -23.77
N ALA A 108 -33.55 8.03 -24.15
CA ALA A 108 -34.10 7.69 -25.46
C ALA A 108 -33.89 8.77 -26.54
N LEU A 109 -33.47 9.99 -26.16
CA LEU A 109 -33.34 11.12 -27.06
C LEU A 109 -32.19 10.90 -28.06
N THR A 110 -32.48 10.96 -29.36
CA THR A 110 -31.49 10.66 -30.43
C THR A 110 -30.91 11.90 -31.08
N GLN A 111 -31.67 13.00 -31.10
CA GLN A 111 -31.35 14.30 -31.67
C GLN A 111 -31.99 15.39 -30.81
N PHE A 112 -31.42 16.60 -30.84
CA PHE A 112 -32.03 17.77 -30.20
C PHE A 112 -31.77 19.01 -31.05
N ASP A 113 -32.84 19.62 -31.55
CA ASP A 113 -32.78 20.84 -32.33
C ASP A 113 -32.73 22.05 -31.39
N PHE A 114 -31.58 22.74 -31.35
CA PHE A 114 -31.43 23.94 -30.52
C PHE A 114 -32.18 25.13 -31.13
N PRO A 115 -33.06 25.82 -30.35
CA PRO A 115 -33.74 27.04 -30.77
C PRO A 115 -32.76 28.10 -31.29
N SER A 116 -33.13 28.83 -32.34
CA SER A 116 -32.29 29.89 -32.93
C SER A 116 -31.96 31.03 -31.95
N SER A 117 -32.76 31.21 -30.90
CA SER A 117 -32.53 32.16 -29.80
C SER A 117 -31.64 31.61 -28.67
N CYS A 118 -31.38 30.30 -28.60
CA CYS A 118 -30.61 29.68 -27.53
C CYS A 118 -29.10 29.96 -27.69
N ARG A 119 -28.53 30.76 -26.78
CA ARG A 119 -27.10 31.15 -26.78
C ARG A 119 -26.23 30.35 -25.82
N ASN A 120 -26.81 29.65 -24.84
CA ASN A 120 -26.07 28.97 -23.77
C ASN A 120 -26.66 27.58 -23.51
N VAL A 121 -25.79 26.60 -23.25
CA VAL A 121 -26.20 25.28 -22.73
C VAL A 121 -25.85 25.21 -21.25
N SER A 122 -26.87 25.09 -20.39
CA SER A 122 -26.76 25.15 -18.92
C SER A 122 -26.16 23.88 -18.28
N SER A 123 -25.85 23.93 -16.97
CA SER A 123 -25.10 22.85 -16.30
C SER A 123 -25.86 21.53 -16.41
N LYS A 124 -25.15 20.48 -16.86
CA LYS A 124 -25.67 19.11 -16.98
C LYS A 124 -26.97 19.00 -17.78
N CYS A 125 -27.27 19.96 -18.67
CA CYS A 125 -28.54 20.06 -19.38
C CYS A 125 -28.93 18.75 -20.10
N PHE A 126 -27.97 18.05 -20.70
CA PHE A 126 -28.15 16.77 -21.39
C PHE A 126 -27.33 15.62 -20.76
N TRP A 127 -26.93 15.75 -19.49
CA TRP A 127 -26.20 14.67 -18.80
C TRP A 127 -27.00 13.36 -18.85
N GLU A 128 -26.37 12.26 -19.28
CA GLU A 128 -26.96 10.92 -19.45
C GLU A 128 -27.96 10.79 -20.63
N CYS A 129 -27.94 11.71 -21.60
CA CYS A 129 -28.64 11.55 -22.89
C CYS A 129 -27.90 10.56 -23.81
N SER A 130 -27.79 9.29 -23.37
CA SER A 130 -26.86 8.30 -23.92
C SER A 130 -27.10 7.91 -25.39
N LYS A 131 -28.29 8.13 -25.95
CA LYS A 131 -28.61 7.90 -27.38
C LYS A 131 -28.44 9.13 -28.29
N LEU A 132 -28.11 10.29 -27.74
CA LEU A 132 -27.96 11.54 -28.50
C LEU A 132 -26.74 11.41 -29.43
N LYS A 133 -26.93 11.46 -30.75
CA LYS A 133 -25.86 11.13 -31.73
C LYS A 133 -25.17 12.35 -32.34
N PHE A 134 -25.95 13.39 -32.59
CA PHE A 134 -25.55 14.57 -33.36
C PHE A 134 -26.06 15.81 -32.66
N LEU A 135 -25.24 16.86 -32.63
CA LEU A 135 -25.60 18.16 -32.09
C LEU A 135 -25.16 19.28 -33.00
N ASN A 136 -26.11 20.14 -33.38
CA ASN A 136 -25.83 21.41 -34.05
C ASN A 136 -25.90 22.56 -33.04
N LEU A 137 -24.74 23.09 -32.68
CA LEU A 137 -24.54 24.18 -31.71
C LEU A 137 -24.16 25.50 -32.41
N THR A 138 -24.54 25.70 -33.68
CA THR A 138 -24.24 26.93 -34.44
C THR A 138 -24.81 28.22 -33.84
N ASN A 139 -25.81 28.12 -32.97
CA ASN A 139 -26.43 29.27 -32.30
C ASN A 139 -25.91 29.51 -30.86
N VAL A 140 -25.05 28.63 -30.36
CA VAL A 140 -24.56 28.61 -28.97
C VAL A 140 -23.18 29.26 -28.88
N ASP A 141 -23.04 30.18 -27.91
CA ASP A 141 -21.80 30.86 -27.59
C ASP A 141 -21.07 30.21 -26.39
N ASN A 142 -21.80 29.67 -25.40
CA ASN A 142 -21.23 29.07 -24.17
C ASN A 142 -21.85 27.71 -23.82
N ILE A 143 -21.02 26.82 -23.26
CA ILE A 143 -21.42 25.49 -22.78
C ILE A 143 -20.92 25.32 -21.35
N ALA A 144 -21.84 25.04 -20.43
CA ALA A 144 -21.54 24.90 -19.00
C ALA A 144 -20.92 23.53 -18.64
N GLU A 145 -20.59 23.37 -17.36
CA GLU A 145 -20.07 22.11 -16.81
C GLU A 145 -21.02 20.92 -17.02
N GLY A 146 -20.46 19.75 -17.33
CA GLY A 146 -21.19 18.49 -17.48
C GLY A 146 -22.28 18.46 -18.55
N ALA A 147 -22.42 19.50 -19.39
CA ALA A 147 -23.57 19.72 -20.27
C ALA A 147 -23.95 18.51 -21.13
N PHE A 148 -22.95 17.78 -21.64
CA PHE A 148 -23.11 16.57 -22.47
C PHE A 148 -22.46 15.34 -21.85
N LYS A 149 -22.22 15.33 -20.53
CA LYS A 149 -21.66 14.17 -19.83
C LYS A 149 -22.49 12.91 -20.11
N GLU A 150 -21.82 11.78 -20.33
CA GLU A 150 -22.43 10.46 -20.57
C GLU A 150 -23.39 10.42 -21.77
N CYS A 151 -23.27 11.36 -22.72
CA CYS A 151 -23.84 11.25 -24.07
C CYS A 151 -23.04 10.24 -24.90
N SER A 152 -23.06 8.96 -24.50
CA SER A 152 -22.15 7.92 -25.00
C SER A 152 -22.22 7.69 -26.51
N SER A 153 -23.37 7.93 -27.15
CA SER A 153 -23.56 7.82 -28.61
C SER A 153 -23.19 9.08 -29.40
N LEU A 154 -22.84 10.19 -28.72
CA LEU A 154 -22.57 11.47 -29.37
C LEU A 154 -21.27 11.35 -30.17
N SER A 155 -21.37 11.44 -31.49
CA SER A 155 -20.24 11.21 -32.40
C SER A 155 -19.71 12.47 -33.06
N GLU A 156 -20.57 13.45 -33.27
CA GLU A 156 -20.27 14.70 -33.97
C GLU A 156 -20.99 15.89 -33.32
N ILE A 157 -20.28 17.02 -33.22
CA ILE A 157 -20.80 18.29 -32.73
C ILE A 157 -20.36 19.38 -33.70
N ILE A 158 -21.32 20.11 -34.27
CA ILE A 158 -21.07 21.26 -35.15
C ILE A 158 -21.13 22.54 -34.31
N PHE A 159 -20.08 23.36 -34.38
CA PHE A 159 -20.00 24.66 -33.73
C PHE A 159 -19.92 25.77 -34.78
N LYS A 160 -20.45 26.97 -34.48
CA LYS A 160 -20.28 28.17 -35.35
C LYS A 160 -18.88 28.77 -35.25
N LYS A 161 -18.30 28.77 -34.06
CA LYS A 161 -16.91 29.16 -33.80
C LYS A 161 -16.22 28.04 -33.01
N PRO A 162 -14.90 27.86 -33.17
CA PRO A 162 -14.14 26.95 -32.32
C PRO A 162 -14.26 27.31 -30.83
N LEU A 163 -14.21 26.31 -29.94
CA LEU A 163 -14.38 26.54 -28.50
C LEU A 163 -13.18 27.30 -27.89
N GLU A 164 -13.47 28.39 -27.17
CA GLU A 164 -12.50 29.24 -26.44
C GLU A 164 -12.29 28.79 -24.98
N ILE A 165 -13.27 28.08 -24.42
CA ILE A 165 -13.26 27.50 -23.07
C ILE A 165 -13.98 26.15 -23.15
N ILE A 166 -13.43 25.11 -22.51
CA ILE A 166 -14.13 23.84 -22.27
C ILE A 166 -14.26 23.67 -20.76
N GLN A 167 -15.49 23.59 -20.27
CA GLN A 167 -15.77 23.49 -18.84
C GLN A 167 -15.54 22.08 -18.28
N LYS A 168 -15.56 21.99 -16.95
CA LYS A 168 -15.47 20.72 -16.21
C LYS A 168 -16.50 19.71 -16.74
N GLU A 169 -16.05 18.47 -16.97
CA GLU A 169 -16.87 17.32 -17.36
C GLU A 169 -17.73 17.51 -18.64
N THR A 170 -17.56 18.58 -19.43
CA THR A 170 -18.49 18.96 -20.51
C THR A 170 -18.78 17.83 -21.51
N PHE A 171 -17.77 17.04 -21.87
CA PHE A 171 -17.88 15.88 -22.75
C PHE A 171 -17.48 14.55 -22.07
N ALA A 172 -17.41 14.51 -20.73
CA ALA A 172 -17.01 13.31 -20.00
C ALA A 172 -17.88 12.10 -20.40
N SER A 173 -17.25 10.95 -20.64
CA SER A 173 -17.87 9.70 -21.10
C SER A 173 -18.65 9.78 -22.43
N CYS A 174 -18.37 10.76 -23.29
CA CYS A 174 -18.83 10.76 -24.68
C CYS A 174 -18.01 9.76 -25.52
N SER A 175 -18.17 8.46 -25.25
CA SER A 175 -17.32 7.39 -25.78
C SER A 175 -17.28 7.30 -27.31
N SER A 176 -18.33 7.70 -28.02
CA SER A 176 -18.39 7.73 -29.49
C SER A 176 -17.85 9.02 -30.13
N LEU A 177 -17.50 10.04 -29.34
CA LEU A 177 -17.14 11.36 -29.83
C LEU A 177 -15.80 11.31 -30.56
N LYS A 178 -15.83 11.61 -31.87
CA LYS A 178 -14.63 11.57 -32.72
C LYS A 178 -13.93 12.90 -32.81
N LYS A 179 -14.68 14.00 -32.95
CA LYS A 179 -14.09 15.31 -33.23
C LYS A 179 -14.73 16.41 -32.39
N VAL A 180 -13.89 17.26 -31.83
CA VAL A 180 -14.26 18.55 -31.24
C VAL A 180 -13.37 19.63 -31.85
N THR A 181 -13.96 20.75 -32.25
CA THR A 181 -13.22 21.86 -32.87
C THR A 181 -12.88 22.90 -31.80
N ILE A 182 -11.62 22.94 -31.38
CA ILE A 182 -11.09 23.89 -30.39
C ILE A 182 -10.44 25.11 -31.06
N SER A 183 -10.46 26.26 -30.38
CA SER A 183 -9.81 27.48 -30.87
C SER A 183 -8.31 27.46 -30.62
N ASN A 184 -7.51 28.04 -31.52
CA ASN A 184 -6.11 28.37 -31.27
C ASN A 184 -5.92 29.46 -30.19
N SER A 185 -7.02 30.04 -29.68
CA SER A 185 -7.07 30.98 -28.56
C SER A 185 -7.62 30.37 -27.26
N ILE A 186 -7.85 29.05 -27.20
CA ILE A 186 -8.37 28.39 -26.01
C ILE A 186 -7.40 28.53 -24.83
N THR A 187 -7.90 29.00 -23.68
CA THR A 187 -7.07 29.20 -22.47
C THR A 187 -7.33 28.12 -21.41
N TYR A 188 -8.49 27.47 -21.43
CA TYR A 188 -8.95 26.61 -20.34
C TYR A 188 -9.63 25.33 -20.85
N ILE A 189 -9.13 24.18 -20.38
CA ILE A 189 -9.79 22.87 -20.46
C ILE A 189 -9.99 22.34 -19.04
N GLY A 190 -11.23 22.24 -18.60
CA GLY A 190 -11.60 21.89 -17.24
C GLY A 190 -11.36 20.43 -16.85
N ASP A 191 -11.50 20.15 -15.55
CA ASP A 191 -11.36 18.80 -14.98
C ASP A 191 -12.27 17.80 -15.71
N ALA A 192 -11.73 16.63 -16.03
CA ALA A 192 -12.43 15.53 -16.69
C ALA A 192 -13.16 15.91 -18.00
N ALA A 193 -12.81 17.02 -18.65
CA ALA A 193 -13.50 17.55 -19.84
C ALA A 193 -13.75 16.50 -20.94
N PHE A 194 -12.77 15.64 -21.22
CA PHE A 194 -12.83 14.54 -22.19
C PHE A 194 -12.56 13.16 -21.56
N PHE A 195 -12.78 13.02 -20.25
CA PHE A 195 -12.65 11.75 -19.52
C PHE A 195 -13.37 10.61 -20.25
N TYR A 196 -12.71 9.48 -20.54
CA TYR A 196 -13.30 8.35 -21.27
C TYR A 196 -13.86 8.65 -22.68
N CYS A 197 -13.40 9.71 -23.35
CA CYS A 197 -13.65 9.95 -24.78
C CYS A 197 -12.76 9.04 -25.66
N TYR A 198 -12.97 7.72 -25.56
CA TYR A 198 -12.08 6.70 -26.12
C TYR A 198 -11.72 6.87 -27.60
N ASN A 199 -12.65 7.40 -28.41
CA ASN A 199 -12.55 7.54 -29.86
C ASN A 199 -12.21 8.96 -30.34
N LEU A 200 -11.84 9.88 -29.44
CA LEU A 200 -11.51 11.26 -29.81
C LEU A 200 -10.22 11.30 -30.65
N ASP A 201 -10.34 11.81 -31.87
CA ASP A 201 -9.25 12.03 -32.81
C ASP A 201 -8.23 13.03 -32.20
N PRO A 202 -6.92 12.84 -32.45
CA PRO A 202 -5.90 13.71 -31.90
C PRO A 202 -5.96 15.13 -32.48
N PHE A 203 -5.62 16.11 -31.66
CA PHE A 203 -5.47 17.51 -32.05
C PHE A 203 -4.32 18.17 -31.29
N ASN A 204 -3.76 19.23 -31.87
CA ASN A 204 -2.67 19.97 -31.22
C ASN A 204 -3.22 20.78 -30.04
N LEU A 205 -2.57 20.68 -28.88
CA LEU A 205 -2.83 21.55 -27.73
C LEU A 205 -2.25 22.94 -28.02
N PRO A 206 -3.05 24.03 -28.10
CA PRO A 206 -2.53 25.33 -28.53
C PRO A 206 -1.69 26.04 -27.45
N ASP A 207 -0.70 26.84 -27.88
CA ASP A 207 0.18 27.62 -27.00
C ASP A 207 -0.55 28.64 -26.11
N SER A 208 -1.80 28.96 -26.44
CA SER A 208 -2.66 29.83 -25.63
C SER A 208 -3.08 29.20 -24.30
N LEU A 209 -3.11 27.86 -24.20
CA LEU A 209 -3.62 27.11 -23.05
C LEU A 209 -2.87 27.45 -21.75
N GLU A 210 -3.62 27.89 -20.75
CA GLU A 210 -3.11 28.27 -19.42
C GLU A 210 -3.48 27.23 -18.36
N TYR A 211 -4.52 26.43 -18.61
CA TYR A 211 -4.98 25.38 -17.72
C TYR A 211 -5.47 24.13 -18.45
N ILE A 212 -5.01 22.96 -17.96
CA ILE A 212 -5.55 21.64 -18.30
C ILE A 212 -5.88 20.94 -16.98
N GLY A 213 -7.16 20.57 -16.83
CA GLY A 213 -7.71 20.03 -15.58
C GLY A 213 -7.29 18.59 -15.26
N ALA A 214 -7.55 18.20 -14.01
CA ALA A 214 -7.33 16.84 -13.55
C ALA A 214 -8.19 15.86 -14.36
N ASN A 215 -7.60 14.73 -14.77
CA ASN A 215 -8.23 13.71 -15.61
C ASN A 215 -8.79 14.20 -16.97
N ALA A 216 -8.42 15.39 -17.45
CA ALA A 216 -9.03 16.00 -18.64
C ALA A 216 -8.99 15.12 -19.90
N PHE A 217 -7.91 14.36 -20.13
CA PHE A 217 -7.70 13.48 -21.29
C PHE A 217 -7.60 11.99 -20.90
N CYS A 218 -8.05 11.62 -19.70
CA CYS A 218 -7.92 10.27 -19.16
C CYS A 218 -8.60 9.19 -20.03
N ARG A 219 -7.83 8.17 -20.40
CA ARG A 219 -8.13 7.04 -21.30
C ARG A 219 -8.68 7.43 -22.68
N ILE A 220 -8.05 8.40 -23.34
CA ILE A 220 -8.26 8.64 -24.77
C ILE A 220 -7.26 7.81 -25.59
N ASN A 221 -7.71 7.21 -26.69
CA ASN A 221 -6.87 6.33 -27.51
C ASN A 221 -6.41 6.97 -28.85
N GLY A 222 -6.90 8.14 -29.24
CA GLY A 222 -6.53 8.77 -30.52
C GLY A 222 -5.13 9.39 -30.55
N PHE A 223 -4.60 9.82 -29.40
CA PHE A 223 -3.30 10.50 -29.32
C PHE A 223 -2.14 9.50 -29.30
N THR A 224 -1.19 9.68 -30.22
CA THR A 224 0.10 8.95 -30.26
C THR A 224 1.27 9.82 -29.79
N GLU A 225 1.15 11.14 -29.92
CA GLU A 225 2.12 12.11 -29.42
C GLU A 225 1.39 13.31 -28.80
N ILE A 226 2.02 13.94 -27.79
CA ILE A 226 1.55 15.17 -27.17
C ILE A 226 2.73 16.13 -27.02
N THR A 227 2.53 17.39 -27.42
CA THR A 227 3.38 18.50 -26.98
C THR A 227 2.60 19.30 -25.95
N VAL A 228 3.19 19.48 -24.76
CA VAL A 228 2.57 20.27 -23.69
C VAL A 228 2.76 21.77 -23.98
N PRO A 229 1.69 22.59 -23.93
CA PRO A 229 1.79 24.02 -24.18
C PRO A 229 2.73 24.75 -23.20
N PRO A 230 3.49 25.78 -23.64
CA PRO A 230 4.58 26.38 -22.86
C PRO A 230 4.15 27.09 -21.57
N LYS A 231 2.87 27.45 -21.41
CA LYS A 231 2.36 28.02 -20.15
C LYS A 231 2.01 26.96 -19.09
N ILE A 232 1.85 25.69 -19.48
CA ILE A 232 1.46 24.59 -18.59
C ILE A 232 2.69 24.08 -17.82
N GLN A 233 2.90 24.64 -16.62
CA GLN A 233 4.07 24.31 -15.78
C GLN A 233 3.89 23.04 -14.92
N SER A 234 2.66 22.52 -14.78
CA SER A 234 2.38 21.25 -14.10
C SER A 234 1.38 20.43 -14.91
N ILE A 235 1.57 19.11 -14.97
CA ILE A 235 0.57 18.19 -15.54
C ILE A 235 -0.36 17.72 -14.42
N SER A 236 -1.60 18.20 -14.44
CA SER A 236 -2.63 17.91 -13.44
C SER A 236 -2.88 16.42 -13.20
N ALA A 237 -3.35 16.08 -12.00
CA ALA A 237 -3.50 14.69 -11.56
C ALA A 237 -4.37 13.86 -12.53
N GLY A 238 -3.88 12.69 -12.92
CA GLY A 238 -4.53 11.78 -13.86
C GLY A 238 -4.77 12.33 -15.28
N CYS A 239 -4.24 13.51 -15.64
CA CYS A 239 -4.55 14.22 -16.90
C CYS A 239 -4.51 13.32 -18.15
N PHE A 240 -3.45 12.53 -18.30
CA PHE A 240 -3.23 11.61 -19.42
C PHE A 240 -3.29 10.13 -18.99
N TYR A 241 -3.90 9.83 -17.82
CA TYR A 241 -3.94 8.49 -17.27
C TYR A 241 -4.50 7.46 -18.27
N GLY A 242 -3.80 6.34 -18.44
CA GLY A 242 -4.26 5.20 -19.23
C GLY A 242 -4.41 5.49 -20.73
N MET A 243 -3.74 6.52 -21.27
CA MET A 243 -3.67 6.78 -22.71
C MET A 243 -2.75 5.76 -23.40
N LYS A 244 -3.28 4.56 -23.62
CA LYS A 244 -2.49 3.40 -24.08
C LYS A 244 -1.81 3.56 -25.42
N ASN A 245 -2.28 4.46 -26.29
CA ASN A 245 -1.68 4.69 -27.60
C ASN A 245 -0.63 5.82 -27.61
N LEU A 246 -0.51 6.58 -26.51
CA LEU A 246 0.50 7.62 -26.36
C LEU A 246 1.90 6.97 -26.33
N LYS A 247 2.75 7.35 -27.27
CA LYS A 247 4.15 6.90 -27.40
C LYS A 247 5.15 7.98 -27.03
N LYS A 248 4.84 9.23 -27.40
CA LYS A 248 5.72 10.38 -27.23
C LYS A 248 5.06 11.49 -26.40
N ILE A 249 5.80 12.09 -25.47
CA ILE A 249 5.39 13.35 -24.84
C ILE A 249 6.55 14.34 -24.69
N ASN A 250 6.31 15.60 -25.05
CA ASN A 250 7.25 16.70 -24.84
C ASN A 250 6.86 17.49 -23.58
N LEU A 251 7.76 17.46 -22.58
CA LEU A 251 7.60 18.04 -21.24
C LEU A 251 8.65 19.13 -20.96
N ASN A 252 9.35 19.64 -21.97
CA ASN A 252 10.55 20.49 -21.83
C ASN A 252 10.43 21.72 -20.90
N HIS A 253 9.23 22.27 -20.72
CA HIS A 253 8.93 23.42 -19.85
C HIS A 253 8.17 23.05 -18.55
N VAL A 254 7.81 21.78 -18.40
CA VAL A 254 7.04 21.26 -17.26
C VAL A 254 7.95 21.13 -16.04
N LYS A 255 7.49 21.65 -14.89
CA LYS A 255 8.22 21.61 -13.61
C LYS A 255 7.77 20.47 -12.71
N VAL A 256 6.51 20.05 -12.83
CA VAL A 256 5.85 19.10 -11.94
C VAL A 256 4.96 18.15 -12.73
N ILE A 257 4.96 16.88 -12.35
CA ILE A 257 4.03 15.86 -12.80
C ILE A 257 3.22 15.42 -11.58
N GLU A 258 1.94 15.76 -11.54
CA GLU A 258 1.05 15.45 -10.42
C GLU A 258 0.68 13.95 -10.38
N SER A 259 0.00 13.55 -9.30
CA SER A 259 -0.35 12.16 -9.04
C SER A 259 -1.05 11.47 -10.23
N GLN A 260 -0.55 10.30 -10.62
CA GLN A 260 -1.07 9.45 -11.70
C GLN A 260 -1.15 10.10 -13.09
N ALA A 261 -0.55 11.27 -13.30
CA ALA A 261 -0.72 12.08 -14.52
C ALA A 261 -0.44 11.34 -15.84
N LEU A 262 0.56 10.45 -15.87
CA LEU A 262 0.98 9.64 -17.02
C LEU A 262 0.98 8.13 -16.72
N ALA A 263 0.33 7.71 -15.62
CA ALA A 263 0.24 6.30 -15.23
C ALA A 263 -0.53 5.48 -16.28
N ASN A 264 -0.17 4.20 -16.44
CA ASN A 264 -0.78 3.25 -17.36
C ASN A 264 -0.73 3.66 -18.85
N CYS A 265 0.13 4.62 -19.22
CA CYS A 265 0.47 4.92 -20.61
C CYS A 265 1.45 3.86 -21.14
N SER A 266 0.94 2.63 -21.34
CA SER A 266 1.76 1.43 -21.53
C SER A 266 2.64 1.40 -22.79
N ASN A 267 2.44 2.32 -23.73
CA ASN A 267 3.28 2.48 -24.93
C ASN A 267 4.19 3.72 -24.88
N LEU A 268 4.14 4.53 -23.81
CA LEU A 268 4.91 5.76 -23.67
C LEU A 268 6.38 5.45 -23.40
N ASP A 269 7.22 5.58 -24.42
CA ASP A 269 8.66 5.28 -24.36
C ASP A 269 9.58 6.44 -24.79
N ASP A 270 9.04 7.49 -25.41
CA ASP A 270 9.77 8.70 -25.83
C ASP A 270 9.32 9.91 -25.00
N ILE A 271 10.17 10.36 -24.07
CA ILE A 271 9.89 11.53 -23.22
C ILE A 271 11.01 12.56 -23.34
N ASN A 272 10.66 13.75 -23.83
CA ASN A 272 11.53 14.91 -23.70
C ASN A 272 11.27 15.62 -22.37
N TYR A 273 11.99 15.24 -21.32
CA TYR A 273 11.87 15.85 -19.99
C TYR A 273 12.30 17.33 -19.94
N GLY A 274 13.24 17.73 -20.81
CA GLY A 274 13.97 19.00 -20.70
C GLY A 274 14.62 19.21 -19.33
N ASP A 275 15.04 20.46 -19.08
CA ASP A 275 15.78 20.84 -17.87
C ASP A 275 14.90 21.51 -16.80
N SER A 276 13.57 21.55 -16.99
CA SER A 276 12.64 22.23 -16.07
C SER A 276 12.04 21.32 -14.99
N LEU A 277 12.03 20.00 -15.21
CA LEU A 277 11.29 19.05 -14.36
C LEU A 277 11.97 18.87 -13.00
N THR A 278 11.26 19.17 -11.92
CA THR A 278 11.79 19.11 -10.55
C THR A 278 11.17 18.03 -9.68
N LYS A 279 9.91 17.64 -9.95
CA LYS A 279 9.12 16.73 -9.11
C LYS A 279 8.23 15.82 -9.94
N ILE A 280 8.12 14.57 -9.51
CA ILE A 280 7.10 13.62 -9.95
C ILE A 280 6.39 13.10 -8.70
N TYR A 281 5.07 13.23 -8.64
CA TYR A 281 4.25 12.80 -7.49
C TYR A 281 3.74 11.35 -7.65
N LEU A 282 2.94 10.90 -6.66
CA LEU A 282 2.38 9.56 -6.50
C LEU A 282 2.00 8.90 -7.84
N SER A 283 2.60 7.75 -8.16
CA SER A 283 2.31 6.97 -9.37
C SER A 283 2.45 7.73 -10.71
N GLY A 284 3.18 8.85 -10.79
CA GLY A 284 3.22 9.72 -11.98
C GLY A 284 3.44 9.02 -13.32
N PHE A 285 4.28 7.98 -13.38
CA PHE A 285 4.60 7.12 -14.52
C PHE A 285 4.39 5.62 -14.26
N GLU A 286 3.61 5.24 -13.23
CA GLU A 286 3.34 3.84 -12.86
C GLU A 286 2.80 3.04 -14.07
N TYR A 287 3.41 1.89 -14.39
CA TYR A 287 3.13 1.06 -15.57
C TYR A 287 3.11 1.81 -16.92
N SER A 288 3.96 2.82 -17.09
CA SER A 288 4.24 3.43 -18.40
C SER A 288 5.15 2.55 -19.26
N GLY A 289 5.21 2.82 -20.57
CA GLY A 289 6.03 2.07 -21.53
C GLY A 289 7.55 2.29 -21.45
N LEU A 290 8.03 3.02 -20.43
CA LEU A 290 9.44 3.37 -20.26
C LEU A 290 10.32 2.13 -20.14
N LYS A 291 11.41 2.12 -20.91
CA LYS A 291 12.31 0.98 -21.10
C LYS A 291 13.73 1.44 -21.48
N GLY A 292 14.70 0.53 -21.37
CA GLY A 292 16.09 0.82 -21.67
C GLY A 292 16.75 1.67 -20.57
N GLU A 293 17.68 2.57 -20.93
CA GLU A 293 18.32 3.46 -19.97
C GLU A 293 17.44 4.68 -19.64
N LEU A 294 17.17 4.89 -18.35
CA LEU A 294 16.47 6.07 -17.85
C LEU A 294 17.48 7.07 -17.24
N ASN A 295 17.79 8.08 -18.04
CA ASN A 295 18.70 9.17 -17.69
C ASN A 295 17.88 10.42 -17.32
N LEU A 296 17.77 10.72 -16.02
CA LEU A 296 16.83 11.72 -15.49
C LEU A 296 17.47 13.13 -15.44
N PRO A 297 16.76 14.23 -15.70
CA PRO A 297 17.35 15.57 -15.72
C PRO A 297 17.92 15.96 -14.34
N SER A 298 18.99 16.76 -14.32
CA SER A 298 19.68 17.15 -13.07
C SER A 298 18.85 18.04 -12.14
N THR A 299 17.73 18.57 -12.61
CA THR A 299 16.75 19.33 -11.81
C THR A 299 15.73 18.45 -11.08
N LEU A 300 15.54 17.20 -11.51
CA LEU A 300 14.56 16.29 -10.93
C LEU A 300 15.10 15.62 -9.67
N SER A 301 14.63 16.10 -8.52
CA SER A 301 15.14 15.72 -7.20
C SER A 301 14.11 15.05 -6.29
N TYR A 302 12.83 15.00 -6.69
CA TYR A 302 11.75 14.41 -5.90
C TYR A 302 10.94 13.38 -6.69
N PHE A 303 10.88 12.18 -6.13
CA PHE A 303 10.27 10.97 -6.69
C PHE A 303 9.26 10.44 -5.69
N GLY A 304 7.99 10.77 -5.90
CA GLY A 304 6.90 10.39 -4.99
C GLY A 304 6.60 8.89 -4.99
N GLU A 305 5.77 8.46 -4.03
CA GLU A 305 5.38 7.07 -3.85
C GLU A 305 5.02 6.39 -5.20
N LYS A 306 5.58 5.21 -5.49
CA LYS A 306 5.31 4.43 -6.72
C LYS A 306 5.49 5.17 -8.05
N CYS A 307 6.15 6.34 -8.09
CA CYS A 307 6.14 7.21 -9.27
C CYS A 307 6.64 6.56 -10.58
N PHE A 308 7.51 5.55 -10.50
CA PHE A 308 7.99 4.74 -11.62
C PHE A 308 7.73 3.24 -11.40
N LYS A 309 6.74 2.87 -10.59
CA LYS A 309 6.41 1.46 -10.32
C LYS A 309 6.13 0.69 -11.62
N GLY A 310 6.73 -0.50 -11.76
CA GLY A 310 6.40 -1.48 -12.79
C GLY A 310 6.82 -1.12 -14.22
N ILE A 311 7.75 -0.18 -14.41
CA ILE A 311 8.32 0.12 -15.74
C ILE A 311 9.45 -0.86 -16.11
N SER A 312 9.78 -0.94 -17.40
CA SER A 312 10.70 -1.94 -17.96
C SER A 312 12.10 -1.39 -18.25
N ILE A 313 12.59 -0.47 -17.42
CA ILE A 313 13.94 0.10 -17.55
C ILE A 313 15.02 -0.94 -17.20
N THR A 314 16.21 -0.78 -17.78
CA THR A 314 17.38 -1.65 -17.58
C THR A 314 18.51 -0.97 -16.82
N SER A 315 18.62 0.37 -16.92
CA SER A 315 19.62 1.19 -16.23
C SER A 315 18.95 2.47 -15.72
N LEU A 316 19.35 2.93 -14.53
CA LEU A 316 18.81 4.13 -13.89
C LEU A 316 19.95 5.04 -13.43
N ILE A 317 19.95 6.29 -13.90
CA ILE A 317 20.97 7.30 -13.56
C ILE A 317 20.32 8.51 -12.91
N PHE A 318 20.62 8.74 -11.63
CA PHE A 318 20.24 9.96 -10.92
C PHE A 318 21.33 11.03 -11.07
N ASN A 319 20.98 12.13 -11.73
CA ASN A 319 21.89 13.26 -12.00
C ASN A 319 21.76 14.42 -11.01
N SER A 320 20.68 14.51 -10.23
CA SER A 320 20.47 15.64 -9.32
C SER A 320 21.28 15.51 -8.03
N ASP A 321 21.45 16.64 -7.34
CA ASP A 321 21.68 16.63 -5.89
C ASP A 321 20.35 16.46 -5.13
N ASN A 322 20.42 16.15 -3.83
CA ASN A 322 19.28 16.10 -2.91
C ASN A 322 18.13 15.18 -3.39
N VAL A 323 18.46 14.01 -3.95
CA VAL A 323 17.46 13.05 -4.46
C VAL A 323 16.61 12.52 -3.31
N LYS A 324 15.28 12.56 -3.43
CA LYS A 324 14.32 12.00 -2.47
C LYS A 324 13.48 10.93 -3.15
N LEU A 325 13.64 9.68 -2.74
CA LEU A 325 12.90 8.52 -3.23
C LEU A 325 11.91 8.09 -2.15
N GLU A 326 10.63 8.39 -2.34
CA GLU A 326 9.54 7.95 -1.46
C GLU A 326 9.21 6.46 -1.68
N ASP A 327 8.38 5.92 -0.78
CA ASP A 327 8.00 4.51 -0.71
C ASP A 327 7.69 3.89 -2.09
N ASN A 328 8.34 2.78 -2.40
CA ASN A 328 8.10 1.96 -3.59
C ASN A 328 8.30 2.69 -4.95
N ALA A 329 9.03 3.82 -4.99
CA ALA A 329 9.16 4.65 -6.20
C ALA A 329 9.57 3.89 -7.48
N PHE A 330 10.40 2.85 -7.38
CA PHE A 330 10.81 1.96 -8.49
C PHE A 330 10.46 0.47 -8.21
N GLU A 331 9.42 0.21 -7.41
CA GLU A 331 8.93 -1.15 -7.15
C GLU A 331 8.56 -1.88 -8.46
N ASP A 332 8.73 -3.20 -8.52
CA ASP A 332 8.40 -4.05 -9.66
C ASP A 332 9.09 -3.65 -11.00
N CYS A 333 10.17 -2.85 -10.96
CA CYS A 333 11.05 -2.58 -12.12
C CYS A 333 11.89 -3.82 -12.47
N SER A 334 11.22 -4.90 -12.87
CA SER A 334 11.76 -6.26 -12.97
C SER A 334 12.96 -6.41 -13.91
N SER A 335 13.11 -5.51 -14.90
CA SER A 335 14.22 -5.50 -15.87
C SER A 335 15.44 -4.66 -15.44
N LEU A 336 15.37 -3.94 -14.32
CA LEU A 336 16.42 -3.01 -13.87
C LEU A 336 17.66 -3.78 -13.43
N GLU A 337 18.79 -3.61 -14.14
CA GLU A 337 20.03 -4.33 -13.85
C GLU A 337 21.02 -3.54 -12.97
N SER A 338 21.00 -2.20 -13.06
CA SER A 338 21.93 -1.31 -12.36
C SER A 338 21.34 0.06 -12.03
N VAL A 339 21.66 0.58 -10.84
CA VAL A 339 21.32 1.94 -10.38
C VAL A 339 22.60 2.72 -10.10
N THR A 340 22.68 3.95 -10.61
CA THR A 340 23.81 4.87 -10.38
C THR A 340 23.33 6.19 -9.78
N PHE A 341 23.87 6.55 -8.63
CA PHE A 341 23.75 7.89 -8.03
C PHE A 341 25.04 8.67 -8.33
N LYS A 342 24.93 9.86 -8.94
CA LYS A 342 26.12 10.72 -9.16
C LYS A 342 26.58 11.46 -7.92
N ASN A 343 25.66 11.70 -6.97
CA ASN A 343 25.90 12.48 -5.76
C ASN A 343 25.49 11.67 -4.52
N ASP A 344 26.17 11.90 -3.39
CA ASP A 344 25.96 11.15 -2.15
C ASP A 344 24.78 11.66 -1.30
N ASN A 345 24.13 12.76 -1.66
CA ASN A 345 23.03 13.35 -0.87
C ASN A 345 21.66 12.83 -1.35
N VAL A 346 21.26 11.67 -0.81
CA VAL A 346 20.06 10.92 -1.21
C VAL A 346 19.25 10.46 0.01
N ASN A 347 17.93 10.61 -0.03
CA ASN A 347 17.01 9.98 0.90
C ASN A 347 16.29 8.82 0.19
N ILE A 348 16.25 7.64 0.82
CA ILE A 348 15.67 6.43 0.25
C ILE A 348 14.72 5.80 1.28
N ASP A 349 13.42 5.82 0.98
CA ASP A 349 12.38 5.28 1.86
C ASP A 349 12.17 3.75 1.64
N SER A 350 11.01 3.20 2.02
CA SER A 350 10.79 1.76 2.05
C SER A 350 10.47 1.19 0.67
N GLY A 351 10.96 0.00 0.36
CA GLY A 351 10.58 -0.75 -0.85
C GLY A 351 10.95 -0.10 -2.18
N VAL A 352 11.77 0.97 -2.20
CA VAL A 352 12.09 1.75 -3.42
C VAL A 352 12.56 0.87 -4.59
N PHE A 353 13.33 -0.20 -4.33
CA PHE A 353 13.79 -1.16 -5.33
C PHE A 353 13.22 -2.58 -5.09
N ALA A 354 12.08 -2.69 -4.40
CA ALA A 354 11.41 -3.97 -4.21
C ALA A 354 11.01 -4.59 -5.56
N SER A 355 11.14 -5.91 -5.67
CA SER A 355 10.88 -6.70 -6.88
C SER A 355 11.68 -6.26 -8.13
N CYS A 356 12.78 -5.53 -7.98
CA CYS A 356 13.76 -5.30 -9.04
C CYS A 356 14.56 -6.60 -9.30
N SER A 357 13.88 -7.62 -9.81
CA SER A 357 14.37 -9.00 -9.84
C SER A 357 15.69 -9.19 -10.59
N SER A 358 15.95 -8.37 -11.61
CA SER A 358 17.19 -8.38 -12.41
C SER A 358 18.33 -7.51 -11.87
N LEU A 359 18.16 -6.82 -10.73
CA LEU A 359 19.16 -5.91 -10.19
C LEU A 359 20.40 -6.69 -9.74
N LYS A 360 21.53 -6.55 -10.45
CA LYS A 360 22.75 -7.35 -10.21
C LYS A 360 23.65 -6.74 -9.15
N GLN A 361 23.70 -5.40 -9.10
CA GLN A 361 24.55 -4.66 -8.18
C GLN A 361 24.01 -3.27 -7.86
N ILE A 362 24.34 -2.76 -6.67
CA ILE A 362 24.08 -1.37 -6.29
C ILE A 362 25.16 -0.83 -5.33
N LYS A 363 25.51 0.45 -5.52
CA LYS A 363 26.22 1.25 -4.52
C LYS A 363 25.23 2.17 -3.84
N ILE A 364 25.09 2.03 -2.52
CA ILE A 364 24.25 2.91 -1.71
C ILE A 364 25.00 4.23 -1.44
N PRO A 365 24.35 5.40 -1.58
CA PRO A 365 24.96 6.70 -1.24
C PRO A 365 25.47 6.79 0.20
N ASN A 366 26.61 7.44 0.39
CA ASN A 366 27.32 7.46 1.68
C ASN A 366 26.55 8.14 2.83
N ASN A 367 25.57 9.00 2.53
CA ASN A 367 24.75 9.66 3.56
C ASN A 367 23.68 8.74 4.19
N VAL A 368 23.39 7.58 3.58
CA VAL A 368 22.27 6.72 3.98
C VAL A 368 22.59 6.01 5.29
N LYS A 369 21.97 6.47 6.38
CA LYS A 369 22.12 5.86 7.72
C LYS A 369 21.31 4.58 7.92
N ILE A 370 20.24 4.37 7.15
CA ILE A 370 19.30 3.27 7.36
C ILE A 370 18.93 2.64 6.01
N ILE A 371 19.12 1.33 5.87
CA ILE A 371 18.50 0.57 4.78
C ILE A 371 17.04 0.34 5.16
N GLY A 372 16.12 0.95 4.40
CA GLY A 372 14.67 0.95 4.64
C GLY A 372 14.02 -0.44 4.64
N LYS A 373 12.78 -0.51 5.12
CA LYS A 373 11.99 -1.75 5.09
C LYS A 373 11.82 -2.19 3.63
N ASN A 374 11.91 -3.49 3.36
CA ASN A 374 11.72 -4.08 2.02
C ASN A 374 12.62 -3.52 0.90
N LEU A 375 13.68 -2.73 1.16
CA LEU A 375 14.33 -1.90 0.12
C LEU A 375 14.76 -2.68 -1.15
N PHE A 376 15.28 -3.90 -0.98
CA PHE A 376 15.66 -4.85 -2.03
C PHE A 376 14.89 -6.18 -1.92
N TYR A 377 13.64 -6.12 -1.41
CA TYR A 377 12.77 -7.30 -1.30
C TYR A 377 12.64 -7.99 -2.66
N SER A 378 12.94 -9.28 -2.74
CA SER A 378 12.92 -10.10 -3.98
C SER A 378 13.76 -9.53 -5.14
N CYS A 379 14.91 -8.93 -4.85
CA CYS A 379 15.96 -8.70 -5.85
C CYS A 379 16.77 -9.99 -6.08
N ASN A 380 16.16 -10.99 -6.74
CA ASN A 380 16.72 -12.34 -6.87
C ASN A 380 18.14 -12.38 -7.48
N GLU A 381 18.44 -11.53 -8.46
CA GLU A 381 19.74 -11.46 -9.13
C GLU A 381 20.82 -10.66 -8.39
N LEU A 382 20.54 -10.09 -7.21
CA LEU A 382 21.45 -9.19 -6.51
C LEU A 382 22.68 -9.91 -5.95
N VAL A 383 23.84 -9.68 -6.56
CA VAL A 383 25.12 -10.30 -6.18
C VAL A 383 25.95 -9.38 -5.29
N ASN A 384 26.03 -8.09 -5.64
CA ASN A 384 26.97 -7.14 -5.03
C ASN A 384 26.25 -5.91 -4.46
N VAL A 385 26.38 -5.69 -3.15
CA VAL A 385 25.85 -4.51 -2.46
C VAL A 385 27.00 -3.79 -1.77
N GLN A 386 27.25 -2.54 -2.14
CA GLN A 386 28.16 -1.65 -1.39
C GLN A 386 27.33 -0.83 -0.40
N LEU A 387 27.42 -1.19 0.88
CA LEU A 387 26.81 -0.46 1.99
C LEU A 387 27.63 0.80 2.32
N PRO A 388 27.00 1.87 2.85
CA PRO A 388 27.69 3.11 3.17
C PRO A 388 28.46 2.99 4.49
N GLU A 389 29.56 3.74 4.64
CA GLU A 389 30.51 3.61 5.77
C GLU A 389 29.91 3.94 7.15
N HIS A 390 28.83 4.74 7.17
CA HIS A 390 28.14 5.20 8.38
C HIS A 390 26.73 4.62 8.52
N LEU A 391 26.47 3.44 7.94
CA LEU A 391 25.19 2.76 8.10
C LEU A 391 24.97 2.36 9.56
N GLU A 392 23.83 2.77 10.13
CA GLU A 392 23.43 2.50 11.51
C GLU A 392 22.52 1.26 11.59
N ALA A 393 21.59 1.08 10.65
CA ALA A 393 20.62 -0.02 10.70
C ALA A 393 20.23 -0.61 9.34
N ILE A 394 19.89 -1.90 9.33
CA ILE A 394 19.22 -2.61 8.24
C ILE A 394 17.84 -3.06 8.74
N ASN A 395 16.76 -2.51 8.17
CA ASN A 395 15.41 -2.76 8.65
C ASN A 395 14.77 -4.05 8.13
N GLN A 396 13.52 -4.29 8.55
CA GLN A 396 12.73 -5.47 8.23
C GLN A 396 12.75 -5.81 6.74
N GLN A 397 13.05 -7.08 6.42
CA GLN A 397 12.97 -7.65 5.08
C GLN A 397 13.77 -6.92 3.98
N ALA A 398 14.76 -6.11 4.36
CA ALA A 398 15.55 -5.28 3.44
C ALA A 398 16.14 -6.03 2.24
N PHE A 399 16.64 -7.25 2.44
CA PHE A 399 17.21 -8.15 1.41
C PHE A 399 16.49 -9.50 1.37
N TYR A 400 15.21 -9.54 1.77
CA TYR A 400 14.38 -10.74 1.73
C TYR A 400 14.38 -11.34 0.31
N LYS A 401 14.70 -12.63 0.13
CA LYS A 401 14.84 -13.30 -1.18
C LYS A 401 15.86 -12.68 -2.14
N CYS A 402 16.94 -12.06 -1.65
CA CYS A 402 18.12 -11.79 -2.47
C CYS A 402 18.91 -13.09 -2.72
N GLU A 403 18.34 -13.99 -3.53
CA GLU A 403 18.79 -15.38 -3.67
C GLU A 403 20.23 -15.53 -4.18
N LYS A 404 20.73 -14.61 -5.02
CA LYS A 404 22.13 -14.61 -5.51
C LYS A 404 23.14 -13.83 -4.67
N LEU A 405 22.73 -13.28 -3.51
CA LEU A 405 23.63 -12.54 -2.63
C LEU A 405 24.61 -13.50 -1.94
N LYS A 406 25.85 -13.56 -2.43
CA LYS A 406 26.87 -14.53 -1.95
C LYS A 406 27.56 -14.13 -0.65
N SER A 407 27.77 -12.84 -0.46
CA SER A 407 28.48 -12.25 0.67
C SER A 407 28.03 -10.81 0.87
N ILE A 408 27.98 -10.35 2.11
CA ILE A 408 27.76 -8.94 2.44
C ILE A 408 28.82 -8.48 3.44
N ARG A 409 29.35 -7.27 3.24
CA ARG A 409 30.31 -6.63 4.15
C ARG A 409 29.57 -5.56 4.95
N PHE A 410 29.35 -5.82 6.24
CA PHE A 410 28.75 -4.84 7.12
C PHE A 410 29.77 -3.79 7.58
N PRO A 411 29.42 -2.50 7.61
CA PRO A 411 30.30 -1.45 8.12
C PRO A 411 30.39 -1.47 9.65
N ALA A 412 31.47 -0.91 10.18
CA ALA A 412 31.78 -0.90 11.61
C ALA A 412 30.87 0.02 12.47
N SER A 413 29.90 0.69 11.86
CA SER A 413 28.87 1.52 12.51
C SER A 413 27.53 0.81 12.70
N LEU A 414 27.33 -0.35 12.07
CA LEU A 414 26.03 -1.04 12.02
C LEU A 414 25.64 -1.56 13.42
N ASN A 415 24.57 -1.02 13.99
CA ASN A 415 24.10 -1.38 15.34
C ASN A 415 22.96 -2.41 15.33
N LYS A 416 22.18 -2.52 14.25
CA LYS A 416 20.97 -3.34 14.20
C LYS A 416 20.69 -3.95 12.83
N ILE A 417 20.32 -5.23 12.83
CA ILE A 417 19.74 -5.93 11.68
C ILE A 417 18.33 -6.44 12.06
N GLY A 418 17.33 -6.13 11.24
CA GLY A 418 15.91 -6.34 11.56
C GLY A 418 15.32 -7.71 11.19
N LEU A 419 14.05 -7.88 11.57
CA LEU A 419 13.18 -9.02 11.23
C LEU A 419 13.34 -9.44 9.76
N LYS A 420 13.73 -10.70 9.52
CA LYS A 420 13.82 -11.31 8.18
C LYS A 420 14.69 -10.55 7.18
N ALA A 421 15.65 -9.73 7.63
CA ALA A 421 16.42 -8.85 6.75
C ALA A 421 17.13 -9.58 5.60
N PHE A 422 17.64 -10.80 5.82
CA PHE A 422 18.32 -11.64 4.83
C PHE A 422 17.62 -13.00 4.62
N TYR A 423 16.32 -13.08 4.95
CA TYR A 423 15.56 -14.33 4.84
C TYR A 423 15.58 -14.86 3.39
N SER A 424 15.86 -16.15 3.21
CA SER A 424 16.03 -16.79 1.89
C SER A 424 17.13 -16.18 1.00
N CYS A 425 18.19 -15.59 1.56
CA CYS A 425 19.43 -15.33 0.82
C CYS A 425 20.19 -16.65 0.56
N SER A 426 19.66 -17.47 -0.35
CA SER A 426 20.07 -18.88 -0.49
C SER A 426 21.52 -19.08 -0.93
N SER A 427 22.15 -18.11 -1.61
CA SER A 427 23.58 -18.14 -2.00
C SER A 427 24.55 -17.64 -0.92
N LEU A 428 24.07 -17.05 0.18
CA LEU A 428 24.93 -16.46 1.21
C LEU A 428 25.72 -17.57 1.91
N THR A 429 27.06 -17.55 1.82
CA THR A 429 27.90 -18.65 2.36
C THR A 429 28.47 -18.37 3.75
N GLU A 430 28.73 -17.11 4.05
CA GLU A 430 29.48 -16.68 5.23
C GLU A 430 29.10 -15.24 5.59
N VAL A 431 29.04 -14.94 6.89
CA VAL A 431 28.67 -13.62 7.43
C VAL A 431 29.67 -13.20 8.50
N TYR A 432 30.13 -11.96 8.44
CA TYR A 432 30.98 -11.32 9.45
C TYR A 432 30.19 -10.21 10.14
N LEU A 433 29.84 -10.39 11.41
CA LEU A 433 29.12 -9.38 12.19
C LEU A 433 30.11 -8.32 12.72
N PRO A 434 29.84 -7.01 12.57
CA PRO A 434 30.74 -5.95 13.01
C PRO A 434 30.68 -5.74 14.52
N GLU A 435 31.73 -5.17 15.10
CA GLU A 435 31.87 -5.00 16.56
C GLU A 435 30.73 -4.17 17.19
N SER A 436 30.20 -3.18 16.46
CA SER A 436 29.10 -2.31 16.88
C SER A 436 27.72 -2.99 16.96
N LEU A 437 27.57 -4.21 16.43
CA LEU A 437 26.26 -4.83 16.24
C LEU A 437 25.66 -5.31 17.56
N GLN A 438 24.54 -4.71 17.96
CA GLN A 438 23.85 -5.02 19.21
C GLN A 438 22.81 -6.11 19.04
N MET A 439 22.10 -6.17 17.89
CA MET A 439 20.96 -7.07 17.71
C MET A 439 20.81 -7.59 16.26
N VAL A 440 20.49 -8.89 16.15
CA VAL A 440 20.07 -9.59 14.94
C VAL A 440 18.64 -10.13 15.14
N GLY A 441 17.66 -9.51 14.49
CA GLY A 441 16.24 -9.77 14.70
C GLY A 441 15.69 -11.09 14.14
N LEU A 442 14.45 -11.42 14.54
CA LEU A 442 13.74 -12.68 14.26
C LEU A 442 13.92 -13.16 12.82
N GLU A 443 14.26 -14.45 12.65
CA GLU A 443 14.41 -15.12 11.34
C GLU A 443 15.34 -14.38 10.34
N CYS A 444 16.26 -13.53 10.80
CA CYS A 444 17.08 -12.66 9.95
C CYS A 444 17.80 -13.40 8.81
N PHE A 445 18.45 -14.54 9.09
CA PHE A 445 19.16 -15.36 8.12
C PHE A 445 18.44 -16.70 7.86
N ALA A 446 17.16 -16.81 8.19
CA ALA A 446 16.43 -18.07 8.03
C ALA A 446 16.30 -18.45 6.55
N SER A 447 16.35 -19.75 6.27
CA SER A 447 16.38 -20.34 4.93
C SER A 447 17.57 -19.92 4.04
N CYS A 448 18.67 -19.44 4.63
CA CYS A 448 19.94 -19.23 3.92
C CYS A 448 20.64 -20.58 3.67
N GLY A 449 20.16 -21.33 2.67
CA GLY A 449 20.52 -22.73 2.45
C GLY A 449 22.02 -23.03 2.33
N ASN A 450 22.85 -22.09 1.83
CA ASN A 450 24.30 -22.26 1.69
C ASN A 450 25.14 -21.65 2.82
N LEU A 451 24.51 -21.01 3.83
CA LEU A 451 25.22 -20.36 4.93
C LEU A 451 25.91 -21.43 5.78
N LYS A 452 27.23 -21.34 5.91
CA LYS A 452 28.09 -22.30 6.64
C LYS A 452 28.64 -21.71 7.93
N PHE A 453 29.07 -20.46 7.87
CA PHE A 453 29.86 -19.81 8.92
C PHE A 453 29.30 -18.43 9.28
N VAL A 454 29.24 -18.13 10.58
CA VAL A 454 28.93 -16.79 11.10
C VAL A 454 30.01 -16.39 12.08
N HIS A 455 30.72 -15.30 11.79
CA HIS A 455 31.79 -14.77 12.63
C HIS A 455 31.26 -13.65 13.52
N VAL A 456 31.61 -13.70 14.80
CA VAL A 456 31.16 -12.80 15.85
C VAL A 456 32.38 -12.31 16.64
N ILE A 457 32.54 -10.99 16.74
CA ILE A 457 33.69 -10.33 17.38
C ILE A 457 33.30 -9.41 18.55
N SER A 458 32.02 -9.37 18.93
CA SER A 458 31.49 -8.56 20.03
C SER A 458 30.26 -9.21 20.67
N ASN A 459 29.72 -8.58 21.72
CA ASN A 459 28.48 -9.01 22.35
C ASN A 459 27.30 -8.60 21.46
N VAL A 460 26.57 -9.57 20.91
CA VAL A 460 25.38 -9.37 20.06
C VAL A 460 24.23 -10.25 20.56
N GLU A 461 23.03 -9.69 20.58
CA GLU A 461 21.81 -10.43 20.86
C GLU A 461 21.24 -11.03 19.56
N PHE A 462 21.13 -12.35 19.52
CA PHE A 462 20.36 -13.04 18.48
C PHE A 462 18.92 -13.22 18.95
N ASP A 463 17.96 -12.91 18.09
CA ASP A 463 16.53 -13.18 18.29
C ASP A 463 16.19 -14.61 17.85
N VAL A 464 14.93 -15.03 18.01
CA VAL A 464 14.47 -16.40 17.76
C VAL A 464 14.58 -16.79 16.28
N ASN A 465 14.89 -18.06 16.01
CA ASN A 465 14.91 -18.68 14.69
C ASN A 465 15.85 -18.01 13.64
N VAL A 466 16.81 -17.17 14.06
CA VAL A 466 17.71 -16.41 13.16
C VAL A 466 18.36 -17.26 12.07
N PHE A 467 18.77 -18.50 12.37
CA PHE A 467 19.41 -19.44 11.43
C PHE A 467 18.54 -20.65 11.08
N SER A 468 17.22 -20.58 11.31
CA SER A 468 16.31 -21.69 11.03
C SER A 468 16.31 -22.09 9.54
N ASN A 469 16.25 -23.39 9.25
CA ASN A 469 16.28 -23.95 7.89
C ASN A 469 17.57 -23.66 7.08
N CYS A 470 18.69 -23.33 7.72
CA CYS A 470 19.99 -23.19 7.07
C CYS A 470 20.62 -24.59 6.84
N ALA A 471 20.24 -25.27 5.76
CA ALA A 471 20.57 -26.68 5.52
C ALA A 471 22.07 -27.04 5.56
N ASN A 472 22.97 -26.10 5.21
CA ASN A 472 24.43 -26.28 5.25
C ASN A 472 25.12 -25.57 6.44
N PHE A 473 24.36 -25.10 7.43
CA PHE A 473 24.93 -24.43 8.60
C PHE A 473 25.87 -25.35 9.35
N LYS A 474 27.10 -24.88 9.56
CA LYS A 474 28.12 -25.64 10.29
C LYS A 474 28.36 -25.02 11.64
N GLU A 475 28.70 -23.73 11.66
CA GLU A 475 29.46 -23.19 12.77
C GLU A 475 29.22 -21.69 13.00
N ILE A 476 29.05 -21.31 14.27
CA ILE A 476 29.19 -19.93 14.72
C ILE A 476 30.56 -19.79 15.39
N ILE A 477 31.37 -18.86 14.89
CA ILE A 477 32.74 -18.58 15.31
C ILE A 477 32.75 -17.31 16.15
N PHE A 478 33.01 -17.43 17.44
CA PHE A 478 33.28 -16.30 18.33
C PHE A 478 34.81 -16.13 18.43
N ASN A 479 35.35 -14.94 18.15
CA ASN A 479 36.80 -14.71 18.15
C ASN A 479 37.20 -13.31 18.66
N SER A 480 36.89 -12.99 19.92
CA SER A 480 37.24 -11.70 20.54
C SER A 480 37.15 -11.73 22.06
N SER A 481 38.15 -11.15 22.74
CA SER A 481 38.21 -11.04 24.21
C SER A 481 37.20 -10.05 24.80
N SER A 482 36.57 -9.22 23.97
CA SER A 482 35.48 -8.31 24.38
C SER A 482 34.15 -9.05 24.61
N ILE A 483 34.05 -10.32 24.21
CA ILE A 483 32.85 -11.14 24.34
C ILE A 483 32.75 -11.67 25.78
N ASN A 484 31.86 -11.08 26.56
CA ASN A 484 31.60 -11.38 27.97
C ASN A 484 30.13 -11.77 28.24
N ASN A 485 29.25 -11.69 27.24
CA ASN A 485 27.89 -12.22 27.29
C ASN A 485 27.47 -12.67 25.89
N ILE A 486 27.09 -13.94 25.78
CA ILE A 486 26.53 -14.53 24.57
C ILE A 486 25.07 -14.91 24.89
N THR A 487 24.15 -14.57 23.99
CA THR A 487 22.73 -14.92 24.09
C THR A 487 22.30 -15.44 22.72
N ILE A 488 22.14 -16.76 22.59
CA ILE A 488 21.70 -17.40 21.34
C ILE A 488 20.46 -18.27 21.61
N PRO A 489 19.25 -17.81 21.29
CA PRO A 489 18.03 -18.61 21.32
C PRO A 489 17.97 -19.51 20.09
N ILE A 490 18.83 -20.53 20.06
CA ILE A 490 18.98 -21.47 18.93
C ILE A 490 17.80 -22.43 18.87
N SER A 491 17.37 -22.70 17.62
CA SER A 491 16.35 -23.67 17.25
C SER A 491 16.83 -24.75 16.26
N ASP A 492 18.07 -24.67 15.75
CA ASP A 492 18.64 -25.67 14.83
C ASP A 492 19.58 -26.63 15.58
N PRO A 493 19.23 -27.91 15.73
CA PRO A 493 20.05 -28.87 16.46
C PRO A 493 21.38 -29.20 15.76
N LYS A 494 21.57 -28.88 14.47
CA LYS A 494 22.80 -29.18 13.71
C LYS A 494 23.92 -28.15 13.91
N CYS A 495 23.66 -27.07 14.64
CA CYS A 495 24.65 -26.02 14.86
C CYS A 495 25.81 -26.50 15.74
N VAL A 496 27.04 -26.27 15.29
CA VAL A 496 28.24 -26.28 16.13
C VAL A 496 28.57 -24.84 16.56
N ILE A 497 29.01 -24.67 17.80
CA ILE A 497 29.44 -23.38 18.34
C ILE A 497 30.92 -23.48 18.69
N ASN A 498 31.76 -22.70 18.01
CA ASN A 498 33.20 -22.64 18.25
C ASN A 498 33.57 -21.29 18.88
N ILE A 499 34.15 -21.35 20.07
CA ILE A 499 34.52 -20.18 20.87
C ILE A 499 36.04 -20.11 21.00
N VAL A 500 36.62 -19.09 20.40
CA VAL A 500 38.05 -18.79 20.40
C VAL A 500 38.25 -17.41 21.04
N ASN A 501 39.30 -17.23 21.83
CA ASN A 501 39.67 -15.94 22.44
C ASN A 501 38.58 -15.18 23.23
N ALA A 502 37.47 -15.81 23.66
CA ALA A 502 36.41 -15.14 24.42
C ALA A 502 36.86 -14.70 25.83
N GLY A 503 36.11 -13.75 26.41
CA GLY A 503 36.39 -13.10 27.69
C GLY A 503 36.03 -13.95 28.93
N GLU A 504 35.73 -13.26 30.03
CA GLU A 504 35.73 -13.88 31.36
C GLU A 504 34.51 -14.76 31.66
N GLU A 505 33.34 -14.36 31.19
CA GLU A 505 32.06 -15.04 31.46
C GLU A 505 31.33 -15.35 30.14
N ILE A 506 30.72 -16.52 30.04
CA ILE A 506 29.88 -16.91 28.90
C ILE A 506 28.53 -17.41 29.41
N SER A 507 27.45 -16.91 28.82
CA SER A 507 26.08 -17.37 29.10
C SER A 507 25.52 -18.16 27.91
N PHE A 508 24.58 -19.06 28.16
CA PHE A 508 23.82 -19.78 27.14
C PHE A 508 22.33 -19.84 27.51
N THR A 509 21.45 -19.62 26.51
CA THR A 509 20.00 -19.45 26.73
C THR A 509 19.20 -20.02 25.56
N GLY A 510 18.87 -21.31 25.57
CA GLY A 510 18.17 -21.92 24.43
C GLY A 510 17.73 -23.36 24.68
N HIS A 511 17.55 -24.09 23.57
CA HIS A 511 17.36 -25.54 23.55
C HIS A 511 18.56 -26.19 22.81
N SER A 512 18.55 -27.51 22.68
CA SER A 512 19.70 -28.36 22.28
C SER A 512 20.48 -27.95 21.03
N PHE A 513 21.79 -28.29 21.00
CA PHE A 513 22.67 -28.18 19.84
C PHE A 513 23.65 -29.37 19.73
N GLN A 514 24.25 -29.55 18.55
CA GLN A 514 25.14 -30.67 18.25
C GLN A 514 26.44 -30.62 19.07
N ALA A 515 27.23 -29.53 18.96
CA ALA A 515 28.49 -29.43 19.67
C ALA A 515 28.86 -28.00 20.12
N ILE A 516 29.54 -27.90 21.26
CA ILE A 516 30.34 -26.73 21.64
C ILE A 516 31.82 -27.11 21.64
N ASN A 517 32.67 -26.28 21.03
CA ASN A 517 34.12 -26.33 21.21
C ASN A 517 34.64 -24.99 21.77
N ILE A 518 35.54 -25.06 22.75
CA ILE A 518 36.07 -23.90 23.49
C ILE A 518 37.60 -23.94 23.48
N THR A 519 38.23 -22.85 23.06
CA THR A 519 39.69 -22.68 22.99
C THR A 519 40.10 -21.29 23.51
N CYS A 520 39.80 -21.01 24.79
CA CYS A 520 40.24 -19.80 25.51
C CYS A 520 40.20 -19.97 27.05
N LYS A 521 40.71 -18.96 27.77
CA LYS A 521 40.66 -18.86 29.23
C LYS A 521 39.31 -18.29 29.71
N ILE A 522 38.32 -19.15 29.90
CA ILE A 522 37.02 -18.77 30.49
C ILE A 522 37.12 -18.82 32.03
N ARG A 523 36.54 -17.85 32.73
CA ARG A 523 36.38 -17.88 34.20
C ARG A 523 35.04 -18.50 34.63
N LYS A 524 33.95 -18.29 33.88
CA LYS A 524 32.61 -18.75 34.26
C LYS A 524 31.70 -19.09 33.06
N ILE A 525 30.87 -20.13 33.20
CA ILE A 525 29.83 -20.51 32.23
C ILE A 525 28.47 -20.59 32.93
N ASN A 526 27.47 -19.86 32.44
CA ASN A 526 26.07 -19.93 32.92
C ASN A 526 25.16 -20.56 31.86
N SER A 527 24.21 -21.40 32.26
CA SER A 527 23.08 -21.82 31.41
C SER A 527 21.76 -21.48 32.08
N LYS A 528 20.84 -20.83 31.36
CA LYS A 528 19.50 -20.45 31.91
C LYS A 528 18.37 -21.43 31.56
N LYS A 529 18.66 -22.52 30.82
CA LYS A 529 17.66 -23.53 30.39
C LYS A 529 18.26 -24.94 30.32
N HIS A 530 17.41 -25.97 30.22
CA HIS A 530 17.82 -27.34 29.92
C HIS A 530 18.37 -27.44 28.48
N VAL A 531 19.67 -27.17 28.31
CA VAL A 531 20.35 -27.38 27.04
C VAL A 531 20.95 -28.79 27.03
N ALA A 532 20.55 -29.61 26.06
CA ALA A 532 21.17 -30.90 25.80
C ALA A 532 22.27 -30.74 24.74
N PHE A 533 23.40 -31.39 24.94
CA PHE A 533 24.58 -31.33 24.07
C PHE A 533 24.84 -32.73 23.51
N GLU A 534 25.08 -32.89 22.21
CA GLU A 534 25.51 -34.20 21.68
C GLU A 534 27.03 -34.40 21.83
N THR A 535 27.82 -33.32 21.83
CA THR A 535 29.29 -33.34 21.99
C THR A 535 29.81 -32.06 22.65
N PHE A 536 30.94 -32.11 23.37
CA PHE A 536 31.57 -30.96 24.04
C PHE A 536 33.09 -31.13 24.08
N THR A 537 33.87 -30.12 23.65
CA THR A 537 35.35 -30.16 23.76
C THR A 537 35.98 -28.82 24.14
N TYR A 538 37.06 -28.85 24.91
CA TYR A 538 37.62 -27.76 25.73
C TYR A 538 39.16 -27.82 25.68
N ASN A 539 39.92 -26.86 26.27
CA ASN A 539 41.12 -27.19 27.07
C ASN A 539 41.79 -26.03 27.88
N GLY A 540 41.56 -26.05 29.20
CA GLY A 540 42.33 -25.42 30.30
C GLY A 540 41.81 -24.09 30.88
N ILE A 541 41.84 -23.80 32.21
CA ILE A 541 42.05 -24.58 33.46
C ILE A 541 41.27 -23.88 34.61
N TYR A 542 40.29 -24.56 35.22
CA TYR A 542 39.70 -24.44 36.60
C TYR A 542 39.16 -23.08 37.16
N GLU A 543 38.20 -23.01 38.10
CA GLU A 543 37.46 -24.03 38.90
C GLU A 543 35.96 -23.64 39.04
N ILE A 544 35.05 -24.58 39.34
CA ILE A 544 33.58 -24.38 39.33
C ILE A 544 32.98 -24.34 40.74
N GLU A 545 32.21 -23.29 41.07
CA GLU A 545 31.26 -23.26 42.19
C GLU A 545 29.83 -22.89 41.71
N GLY A 546 28.82 -23.42 42.41
CA GLY A 546 27.39 -23.39 42.03
C GLY A 546 26.64 -22.09 42.38
N ASP A 547 25.32 -22.00 42.22
CA ASP A 547 24.31 -23.05 42.46
C ASP A 547 23.25 -23.23 41.33
N LEU A 548 22.72 -24.46 41.26
CA LEU A 548 21.65 -24.96 40.39
C LEU A 548 20.40 -25.30 41.24
N SER A 549 19.86 -24.30 41.95
CA SER A 549 18.64 -24.39 42.78
C SER A 549 18.65 -25.44 43.92
N ASP A 550 19.59 -25.27 44.85
CA ASP A 550 19.75 -25.85 46.20
C ASP A 550 20.35 -27.29 46.33
N ASN A 551 21.29 -27.61 47.25
CA ASN A 551 22.40 -26.81 47.83
C ASN A 551 23.46 -27.64 48.65
N ILE A 552 23.30 -28.96 48.88
CA ILE A 552 23.93 -29.61 50.06
C ILE A 552 25.22 -30.42 49.80
N ARG A 553 25.59 -30.75 48.55
CA ARG A 553 26.82 -31.56 48.27
C ARG A 553 27.54 -31.21 46.96
N ILE A 554 28.36 -30.17 46.98
CA ILE A 554 29.49 -30.04 46.05
C ILE A 554 30.78 -30.11 46.87
N LYS A 555 31.64 -31.10 46.60
CA LYS A 555 33.03 -31.10 47.08
C LYS A 555 33.95 -31.95 46.22
N CYS A 556 35.01 -31.31 45.73
CA CYS A 556 36.14 -31.85 44.95
C CYS A 556 35.75 -32.62 43.68
N VAL A 557 35.79 -31.92 42.54
CA VAL A 557 35.55 -32.47 41.21
C VAL A 557 36.89 -32.60 40.48
N ASN A 558 37.51 -33.77 40.57
CA ASN A 558 38.68 -34.12 39.76
C ASN A 558 38.18 -34.79 38.47
N LEU A 559 37.99 -34.01 37.40
CA LEU A 559 37.36 -34.47 36.15
C LEU A 559 38.39 -34.93 35.11
N ASN A 560 38.73 -36.22 35.15
CA ASN A 560 38.24 -37.18 34.17
C ASN A 560 38.24 -38.60 34.83
N PRO A 561 37.62 -39.66 34.26
CA PRO A 561 38.22 -40.30 33.09
C PRO A 561 37.33 -40.40 31.84
N GLU A 562 35.99 -40.32 31.95
CA GLU A 562 35.08 -40.31 30.78
C GLU A 562 33.64 -39.82 31.14
N TYR A 563 33.41 -38.50 31.17
CA TYR A 563 32.06 -37.86 31.18
C TYR A 563 30.99 -38.40 32.18
N LYS A 564 31.41 -38.79 33.39
CA LYS A 564 30.65 -39.74 34.22
C LYS A 564 29.79 -39.09 35.31
N GLY A 565 28.46 -39.23 35.36
CA GLY A 565 27.54 -39.72 34.34
C GLY A 565 26.66 -38.57 33.87
N LYS A 566 27.09 -37.90 32.80
CA LYS A 566 26.36 -36.88 32.04
C LYS A 566 26.05 -35.57 32.78
N LEU A 567 26.43 -34.45 32.15
CA LEU A 567 25.76 -33.13 32.23
C LEU A 567 24.29 -33.14 31.73
N PHE A 568 23.65 -34.31 31.72
CA PHE A 568 22.39 -34.64 31.06
C PHE A 568 21.55 -35.47 32.04
N GLY A 569 20.22 -35.53 31.86
CA GLY A 569 19.35 -36.34 32.72
C GLY A 569 19.60 -37.84 32.64
N ILE A 570 19.55 -38.49 33.81
CA ILE A 570 19.23 -39.93 34.05
C ILE A 570 20.34 -40.92 33.60
N GLU A 571 20.86 -41.87 34.39
CA GLU A 571 20.43 -42.50 35.66
C GLU A 571 21.67 -42.84 36.53
N LEU A 572 21.57 -42.77 37.87
CA LEU A 572 22.66 -43.14 38.79
C LEU A 572 22.32 -44.40 39.60
N SER A 573 22.68 -45.57 39.07
CA SER A 573 22.66 -46.83 39.85
C SER A 573 24.01 -47.53 39.80
N ARG A 574 24.41 -48.12 40.94
CA ARG A 574 25.72 -48.76 41.23
C ARG A 574 26.89 -47.76 41.28
N TYR A 575 27.36 -47.46 42.50
CA TYR A 575 28.69 -47.90 42.96
C TYR A 575 28.84 -47.72 44.48
N THR A 576 29.53 -48.66 45.10
CA THR A 576 29.77 -48.79 46.54
C THR A 576 31.03 -48.05 46.98
N LYS A 577 31.04 -47.50 48.20
CA LYS A 577 32.26 -46.94 48.82
C LYS A 577 33.13 -48.07 49.38
N CYS A 578 34.35 -48.23 48.84
CA CYS A 578 35.43 -48.91 49.54
C CYS A 578 36.03 -48.00 50.61
N GLY A 579 36.53 -48.60 51.69
CA GLY A 579 36.76 -47.89 52.94
C GLY A 579 38.14 -47.28 53.12
N VAL A 580 38.20 -46.31 54.04
CA VAL A 580 39.18 -46.36 55.14
C VAL A 580 38.38 -46.17 56.44
N ASN A 581 38.63 -47.05 57.40
CA ASN A 581 38.11 -46.97 58.78
C ASN A 581 39.32 -47.24 59.68
N PRO A 582 39.52 -46.43 60.74
CA PRO A 582 39.42 -47.08 62.06
C PRO A 582 38.90 -46.14 63.15
N LYS A 583 37.67 -46.38 63.61
CA LYS A 583 37.23 -46.53 65.02
C LYS A 583 35.76 -46.14 65.17
N CYS A 584 34.89 -47.14 65.09
CA CYS A 584 33.96 -47.50 66.17
C CYS A 584 33.28 -48.81 65.76
N GLY A 585 33.37 -49.81 66.62
CA GLY A 585 32.87 -51.15 66.32
C GLY A 585 31.42 -51.34 66.76
N GLY A 586 30.81 -52.40 66.25
CA GLY A 586 29.80 -53.15 67.02
C GLY A 586 28.33 -52.83 66.77
N LYS A 587 27.75 -53.61 65.85
CA LYS A 587 26.37 -54.13 65.85
C LYS A 587 25.24 -53.23 65.30
N SER A 588 24.44 -53.90 64.47
CA SER A 588 23.10 -53.59 63.95
C SER A 588 22.08 -54.46 64.74
N PRO A 589 20.74 -54.27 64.70
CA PRO A 589 19.90 -53.18 64.16
C PRO A 589 18.94 -52.59 65.26
N THR A 590 17.74 -52.12 64.86
CA THR A 590 16.48 -52.07 65.65
C THR A 590 16.32 -51.05 66.80
N VAL A 591 16.36 -49.74 66.51
CA VAL A 591 15.70 -48.71 67.36
C VAL A 591 14.94 -47.63 66.57
N GLY A 592 15.39 -47.24 65.37
CA GLY A 592 14.85 -46.06 64.65
C GLY A 592 13.36 -46.11 64.21
N ILE A 593 12.75 -47.29 64.08
CA ILE A 593 11.35 -47.43 63.61
C ILE A 593 10.33 -47.05 64.69
N LEU A 594 10.69 -47.15 65.98
CA LEU A 594 9.78 -46.82 67.09
C LEU A 594 9.59 -45.31 67.31
N VAL A 595 10.54 -44.46 66.87
CA VAL A 595 10.42 -43.00 67.01
C VAL A 595 9.54 -42.41 65.90
N ALA A 596 9.58 -42.96 64.68
CA ALA A 596 8.75 -42.49 63.57
C ALA A 596 7.23 -42.73 63.79
N LEU A 597 6.87 -43.86 64.41
CA LEU A 597 5.47 -44.19 64.72
C LEU A 597 4.86 -43.31 65.83
N ALA A 598 5.67 -42.83 66.77
CA ALA A 598 5.19 -41.91 67.82
C ALA A 598 4.83 -40.52 67.27
N ILE A 599 5.58 -40.02 66.29
CA ILE A 599 5.40 -38.67 65.72
C ILE A 599 4.14 -38.59 64.85
N LEU A 600 3.84 -39.65 64.07
CA LEU A 600 2.64 -39.69 63.22
C LEU A 600 1.33 -39.73 64.02
N ILE A 601 1.31 -40.36 65.19
CA ILE A 601 0.13 -40.42 66.06
C ILE A 601 -0.20 -39.04 66.65
N ILE A 602 0.82 -38.23 66.99
CA ILE A 602 0.63 -36.87 67.53
C ILE A 602 0.04 -35.92 66.47
N ILE A 603 0.49 -36.01 65.22
CA ILE A 603 -0.01 -35.16 64.11
C ILE A 603 -1.48 -35.46 63.79
N GLY A 604 -1.90 -36.74 63.82
CA GLY A 604 -3.29 -37.14 63.60
C GLY A 604 -4.27 -36.56 64.63
N VAL A 605 -3.87 -36.52 65.91
CA VAL A 605 -4.70 -35.96 67.00
C VAL A 605 -4.87 -34.44 66.86
N ILE A 606 -3.82 -33.72 66.43
CA ILE A 606 -3.87 -32.27 66.22
C ILE A 606 -4.77 -31.91 65.02
N ALA A 607 -4.72 -32.68 63.93
CA ALA A 607 -5.57 -32.47 62.76
C ALA A 607 -7.07 -32.66 63.07
N ALA A 608 -7.41 -33.71 63.84
CA ALA A 608 -8.79 -33.94 64.28
C ALA A 608 -9.36 -32.80 65.14
N PHE A 609 -8.51 -32.21 66.01
CA PHE A 609 -8.92 -31.11 66.88
C PHE A 609 -9.23 -29.82 66.11
N PHE A 610 -8.48 -29.51 65.03
CA PHE A 610 -8.76 -28.37 64.17
C PHE A 610 -10.03 -28.55 63.33
N ILE A 611 -10.26 -29.74 62.75
CA ILE A 611 -11.45 -30.01 61.92
C ILE A 611 -12.75 -29.96 62.76
N LEU A 612 -12.71 -30.44 64.01
CA LEU A 612 -13.84 -30.33 64.94
C LEU A 612 -14.07 -28.90 65.47
N ARG A 613 -13.01 -28.08 65.57
CA ARG A 613 -13.12 -26.67 65.99
C ARG A 613 -13.64 -25.77 64.87
N TRP A 614 -13.32 -26.06 63.61
CA TRP A 614 -13.79 -25.28 62.45
C TRP A 614 -15.28 -25.52 62.15
N ARG A 615 -15.79 -26.75 62.38
CA ARG A 615 -17.22 -27.09 62.19
C ARG A 615 -18.19 -26.58 63.27
N LYS A 616 -17.70 -25.98 64.37
CA LYS A 616 -18.55 -25.54 65.50
C LYS A 616 -18.87 -24.04 65.52
N ASN A 617 -18.25 -23.23 64.65
CA ASN A 617 -18.49 -21.79 64.56
C ASN A 617 -19.39 -21.42 63.37
N ARG A 618 -20.71 -21.62 63.54
CA ARG A 618 -21.87 -20.84 63.01
C ARG A 618 -21.88 -20.49 61.51
N MET A 619 -22.90 -20.75 60.69
CA MET A 619 -24.32 -21.12 60.94
C MET A 619 -25.06 -20.28 61.99
N LYS A 620 -25.48 -19.09 61.55
CA LYS A 620 -26.65 -18.25 61.93
C LYS A 620 -26.49 -16.95 61.13
N GLY A 621 -27.45 -16.40 60.40
CA GLY A 621 -28.84 -16.79 60.09
C GLY A 621 -29.47 -15.66 59.25
N PHE A 622 -30.56 -15.93 58.54
CA PHE A 622 -31.30 -14.93 57.75
C PHE A 622 -31.70 -13.69 58.56
N SER A 623 -31.70 -12.50 57.94
CA SER A 623 -32.91 -11.72 57.60
C SER A 623 -32.63 -10.24 57.24
N GLU A 624 -33.25 -9.76 56.14
CA GLU A 624 -33.83 -8.40 55.98
C GLU A 624 -32.89 -7.16 55.99
N ILE A 625 -32.72 -6.45 54.85
CA ILE A 625 -33.55 -5.34 54.26
C ILE A 625 -32.94 -3.94 54.58
N PRO A 626 -33.05 -2.93 53.68
CA PRO A 626 -31.84 -2.34 53.08
C PRO A 626 -31.73 -0.81 53.23
N SER A 627 -30.99 -0.17 52.31
CA SER A 627 -31.16 1.19 51.72
C SER A 627 -29.92 2.10 51.77
N ASN A 628 -29.61 2.65 50.60
CA ASN A 628 -28.84 3.86 50.31
C ASN A 628 -27.37 3.95 50.78
N ILE A 629 -26.44 3.67 49.85
CA ILE A 629 -25.51 4.65 49.23
C ILE A 629 -25.02 4.06 47.90
#